data_AF-A0A8H5SQ52-F1
#
_entry.id   AF-A0A8H5SQ52-F1
#
_cell.length_a   1.000
_cell.length_b   1.000
_cell.length_c   1.000
_cell.angle_alpha   90.00
_cell.angle_beta   90.00
_cell.angle_gamma   90.00
#
_symmetry.space_group_name_H-M   'P 1'
#
loop_
_entity.id
_entity.type
_entity.pdbx_description
1 polymer ?
#
loop_
_entity_poly.entity_id
_entity_poly.type
_entity_poly.pdbx_seq_one_letter_code
_entity_poly.pdbx_strand_id
1 'polypeptide(L)'
;MNPAPSINLDQFITTPPDSEVIDPPPPPPPPAQVTEISQLTDLMAGLDRLQTNFPTSQRDHLSARELTEFMKICKFDLGSFLEDLLQRSQKLLHLYPEVLKRLEPEDINCDAPDCIHNAQKILSLSKPRIPIDQSLIHLIMACHLRLLDIFDMITNHGRMCAHAVPLLPREHEPKFDMPEIKIGSFVAPKISAASMMIAMVIELQHSLSSRAEQLEGAVSLAVGNESKAAKIISLQCESLKERASDTLEGLCSLRDNLMKLGVIR
;
A
#
# COMPACT_ATOMS: atom_id res chain seq x y z
N MET A 1 -25.65 79.97 -36.82
CA MET A 1 -24.83 80.18 -38.03
C MET A 1 -23.40 80.41 -37.58
N ASN A 2 -22.56 79.39 -37.84
CA ASN A 2 -21.08 79.23 -37.94
C ASN A 2 -20.11 80.39 -37.63
N PRO A 3 -18.80 80.14 -37.39
CA PRO A 3 -18.08 78.86 -37.17
C PRO A 3 -17.00 78.87 -36.06
N ALA A 4 -16.44 77.70 -35.76
CA ALA A 4 -15.13 77.56 -35.11
C ALA A 4 -13.97 77.87 -36.08
N PRO A 5 -12.76 78.12 -35.56
CA PRO A 5 -11.57 77.58 -36.21
C PRO A 5 -10.63 76.85 -35.25
N SER A 6 -10.13 75.75 -35.77
CA SER A 6 -9.02 74.88 -35.39
C SER A 6 -7.64 75.57 -35.44
N ILE A 7 -6.64 75.05 -34.71
CA ILE A 7 -5.33 74.55 -35.25
C ILE A 7 -4.28 74.23 -34.13
N ASN A 8 -3.67 73.04 -34.30
CA ASN A 8 -2.34 72.47 -33.98
C ASN A 8 -1.61 72.54 -32.61
N LEU A 9 -1.42 71.33 -32.04
CA LEU A 9 -0.15 70.57 -31.92
C LEU A 9 1.18 71.35 -32.14
N ASP A 10 2.02 71.49 -31.10
CA ASP A 10 3.13 70.57 -30.82
C ASP A 10 3.96 70.99 -29.58
N GLN A 11 4.25 70.00 -28.71
CA GLN A 11 5.52 69.78 -27.99
C GLN A 11 6.05 70.84 -26.97
N PHE A 12 6.44 70.52 -25.72
CA PHE A 12 7.39 69.48 -25.28
C PHE A 12 7.46 69.37 -23.72
N ILE A 13 7.70 68.14 -23.24
CA ILE A 13 8.46 67.73 -22.00
C ILE A 13 7.68 67.77 -20.65
N THR A 14 7.71 66.80 -19.70
CA THR A 14 8.07 65.36 -19.56
C THR A 14 7.67 64.97 -18.12
N THR A 15 6.91 63.89 -17.87
CA THR A 15 7.02 62.98 -16.70
C THR A 15 6.02 61.81 -16.83
N PRO A 16 6.39 60.57 -16.46
CA PRO A 16 5.56 59.37 -16.66
C PRO A 16 4.49 59.21 -15.55
N PRO A 17 3.45 58.39 -15.75
CA PRO A 17 2.45 58.09 -14.73
C PRO A 17 2.86 56.82 -13.96
N ASP A 18 3.15 56.95 -12.67
CA ASP A 18 3.19 55.79 -11.77
C ASP A 18 1.78 55.49 -11.27
N SER A 19 1.19 54.42 -11.79
CA SER A 19 0.06 53.72 -11.18
C SER A 19 0.10 52.26 -11.62
N GLU A 20 1.08 51.51 -11.13
CA GLU A 20 0.98 50.05 -11.06
C GLU A 20 -0.01 49.70 -9.95
N VAL A 21 -1.28 49.48 -10.34
CA VAL A 21 -2.21 48.70 -9.53
C VAL A 21 -1.73 47.26 -9.63
N ILE A 22 -0.93 46.83 -8.66
CA ILE A 22 -0.54 45.44 -8.49
C ILE A 22 -1.78 44.69 -7.99
N ASP A 23 -2.46 43.98 -8.89
CA ASP A 23 -3.47 43.00 -8.50
C ASP A 23 -2.84 41.99 -7.53
N PRO A 24 -3.50 41.66 -6.40
CA PRO A 24 -3.01 40.63 -5.51
C PRO A 24 -2.92 39.29 -6.27
N PRO A 25 -1.86 38.50 -6.07
CA PRO A 25 -1.72 37.22 -6.74
C PRO A 25 -2.94 36.33 -6.41
N PRO A 26 -3.44 35.57 -7.40
CA PRO A 26 -4.56 34.66 -7.17
C PRO A 26 -4.23 33.72 -6.01
N PRO A 27 -5.20 33.42 -5.12
CA PRO A 27 -4.96 32.50 -4.02
C PRO A 27 -4.45 31.17 -4.59
N PRO A 28 -3.47 30.51 -3.92
CA PRO A 28 -2.97 29.24 -4.37
C PRO A 28 -4.14 28.25 -4.51
N PRO A 29 -4.15 27.42 -5.57
CA PRO A 29 -5.18 26.41 -5.72
C PRO A 29 -5.24 25.54 -4.46
N PRO A 30 -6.44 25.18 -3.97
CA PRO A 30 -6.55 24.31 -2.82
C PRO A 30 -5.74 23.03 -3.07
N PRO A 31 -5.02 22.50 -2.06
CA PRO A 31 -4.24 21.27 -2.23
C PRO A 31 -5.17 20.19 -2.79
N ALA A 32 -4.73 19.53 -3.87
CA ALA A 32 -5.48 18.44 -4.48
C ALA A 32 -5.83 17.44 -3.37
N GLN A 33 -7.13 17.22 -3.14
CA GLN A 33 -7.58 16.25 -2.15
C GLN A 33 -7.12 14.87 -2.60
N VAL A 34 -6.13 14.31 -1.91
CA VAL A 34 -5.59 13.00 -2.23
C VAL A 34 -6.64 11.97 -1.84
N THR A 35 -7.31 11.40 -2.84
CA THR A 35 -8.33 10.36 -2.63
C THR A 35 -7.67 9.02 -2.26
N GLU A 36 -8.38 8.18 -1.51
CA GLU A 36 -7.95 6.84 -1.13
C GLU A 36 -7.63 5.98 -2.35
N ILE A 37 -8.38 6.15 -3.43
CA ILE A 37 -8.14 5.49 -4.72
C ILE A 37 -6.76 5.89 -5.27
N SER A 38 -6.40 7.17 -5.24
CA SER A 38 -5.07 7.62 -5.64
C SER A 38 -3.99 6.98 -4.76
N GLN A 39 -4.17 6.97 -3.44
CA GLN A 39 -3.18 6.41 -2.50
C GLN A 39 -2.97 4.92 -2.69
N LEU A 40 -4.05 4.16 -2.93
CA LEU A 40 -4.02 2.73 -3.22
C LEU A 40 -3.42 2.44 -4.59
N THR A 41 -3.70 3.27 -5.60
CA THR A 41 -3.10 3.13 -6.94
C THR A 41 -1.59 3.34 -6.89
N ASP A 42 -1.14 4.39 -6.18
CA ASP A 42 0.28 4.66 -5.96
C ASP A 42 0.96 3.53 -5.17
N LEU A 43 0.24 2.97 -4.20
CA LEU A 43 0.70 1.83 -3.42
C LEU A 43 0.86 0.58 -4.30
N MET A 44 -0.13 0.26 -5.13
CA MET A 44 -0.07 -0.87 -6.07
C MET A 44 1.15 -0.75 -7.00
N ALA A 45 1.31 0.40 -7.66
CA ALA A 45 2.45 0.64 -8.54
C ALA A 45 3.79 0.52 -7.79
N GLY A 46 3.79 0.88 -6.52
CA GLY A 46 4.89 0.68 -5.60
C GLY A 46 5.22 -0.78 -5.32
N LEU A 47 4.20 -1.58 -4.99
CA LEU A 47 4.33 -3.01 -4.74
C LEU A 47 4.77 -3.76 -6.00
N ASP A 48 4.27 -3.36 -7.18
CA ASP A 48 4.74 -3.88 -8.47
C ASP A 48 6.25 -3.66 -8.65
N ARG A 49 6.74 -2.43 -8.40
CA ARG A 49 8.17 -2.12 -8.45
C ARG A 49 8.96 -2.97 -7.46
N LEU A 50 8.47 -3.07 -6.23
CA LEU A 50 9.12 -3.86 -5.18
C LEU A 50 9.25 -5.32 -5.58
N GLN A 51 8.21 -5.91 -6.17
CA GLN A 51 8.24 -7.28 -6.67
C GLN A 51 9.24 -7.45 -7.83
N THR A 52 9.25 -6.53 -8.79
CA THR A 52 10.18 -6.59 -9.94
C THR A 52 11.65 -6.42 -9.55
N ASN A 53 11.92 -5.70 -8.46
CA ASN A 53 13.27 -5.49 -7.94
C ASN A 53 13.77 -6.66 -7.08
N PHE A 54 12.90 -7.60 -6.71
CA PHE A 54 13.31 -8.76 -5.95
C PHE A 54 14.16 -9.70 -6.83
N PRO A 55 15.31 -10.21 -6.33
CA PRO A 55 16.20 -11.09 -7.08
C PRO A 55 15.56 -12.47 -7.18
N THR A 56 14.57 -12.60 -8.05
CA THR A 56 14.05 -13.89 -8.48
C THR A 56 15.00 -14.46 -9.53
N SER A 57 15.63 -15.58 -9.23
CA SER A 57 16.06 -16.43 -10.33
C SER A 57 14.78 -16.98 -10.97
N GLN A 58 14.37 -16.44 -12.12
CA GLN A 58 13.38 -17.07 -13.01
C GLN A 58 13.76 -18.50 -13.44
N ARG A 59 14.91 -19.00 -12.99
CA ARG A 59 15.39 -20.36 -13.21
C ARG A 59 15.06 -21.18 -11.98
N ASP A 60 14.00 -22.00 -12.10
CA ASP A 60 13.57 -22.94 -11.07
C ASP A 60 14.64 -24.00 -10.72
N HIS A 61 15.74 -24.06 -11.49
CA HIS A 61 16.87 -24.93 -11.24
C HIS A 61 18.19 -24.17 -11.45
N LEU A 62 18.96 -24.02 -10.38
CA LEU A 62 20.35 -23.59 -10.44
C LEU A 62 21.23 -24.74 -9.92
N SER A 63 22.23 -25.14 -10.71
CA SER A 63 23.34 -25.95 -10.18
C SER A 63 24.15 -25.14 -9.17
N ALA A 64 24.91 -25.80 -8.28
CA ALA A 64 25.78 -25.12 -7.32
C ALA A 64 26.79 -24.16 -7.98
N ARG A 65 27.25 -24.50 -9.19
CA ARG A 65 28.11 -23.64 -10.00
C ARG A 65 27.38 -22.37 -10.48
N GLU A 66 26.17 -22.53 -11.02
CA GLU A 66 25.37 -21.38 -11.47
C GLU A 66 24.95 -20.49 -10.32
N LEU A 67 24.64 -21.06 -9.15
CA LEU A 67 24.37 -20.30 -7.94
C LEU A 67 25.60 -19.47 -7.53
N THR A 68 26.80 -20.05 -7.57
CA THR A 68 28.04 -19.33 -7.23
C THR A 68 28.29 -18.17 -8.19
N GLU A 69 28.07 -18.37 -9.49
CA GLU A 69 28.20 -17.29 -10.48
C GLU A 69 27.10 -16.22 -10.32
N PHE A 70 25.86 -16.64 -10.02
CA PHE A 70 24.76 -15.73 -9.74
C PHE A 70 25.06 -14.83 -8.54
N MET A 71 25.58 -15.39 -7.43
CA MET A 71 25.94 -14.60 -6.25
C MET A 71 27.02 -13.55 -6.53
N LYS A 72 27.94 -13.78 -7.48
CA LYS A 72 28.98 -12.80 -7.84
C LYS A 72 28.42 -11.56 -8.53
N ILE A 73 27.32 -11.71 -9.28
CA ILE A 73 26.70 -10.65 -10.06
C ILE A 73 25.45 -10.07 -9.41
N CYS A 74 24.88 -10.77 -8.41
CA CYS A 74 23.70 -10.33 -7.68
C CYS A 74 24.05 -9.13 -6.80
N LYS A 75 23.64 -7.94 -7.23
CA LYS A 75 23.69 -6.70 -6.44
C LYS A 75 22.29 -6.43 -5.91
N PHE A 76 21.97 -7.00 -4.76
CA PHE A 76 20.70 -6.76 -4.09
C PHE A 76 20.90 -5.88 -2.87
N ASP A 77 20.23 -4.73 -2.85
CA ASP A 77 20.18 -3.86 -1.68
C ASP A 77 19.05 -4.32 -0.77
N LEU A 78 19.40 -5.22 0.16
CA LEU A 78 18.49 -5.75 1.16
C LEU A 78 17.92 -4.65 2.07
N GLY A 79 18.71 -3.61 2.38
CA GLY A 79 18.30 -2.53 3.26
C GLY A 79 17.15 -1.73 2.66
N SER A 80 17.37 -1.19 1.47
CA SER A 80 16.35 -0.43 0.73
C SER A 80 15.12 -1.28 0.43
N PHE A 81 15.30 -2.56 0.11
CA PHE A 81 14.18 -3.47 -0.12
C PHE A 81 13.31 -3.67 1.12
N LEU A 82 13.92 -3.96 2.27
CA LEU A 82 13.20 -4.19 3.52
C LEU A 82 12.50 -2.91 3.99
N GLU A 83 13.15 -1.75 3.86
CA GLU A 83 12.54 -0.46 4.19
C GLU A 83 11.30 -0.20 3.33
N ASP A 84 11.39 -0.37 2.01
CA ASP A 84 10.27 -0.16 1.10
C ASP A 84 9.13 -1.18 1.35
N LEU A 85 9.47 -2.44 1.65
CA LEU A 85 8.51 -3.47 2.06
C LEU A 85 7.73 -3.05 3.30
N LEU A 86 8.44 -2.66 4.38
CA LEU A 86 7.82 -2.25 5.63
C LEU A 86 6.94 -1.01 5.44
N GLN A 87 7.46 0.01 4.73
CA GLN A 87 6.74 1.26 4.48
C GLN A 87 5.45 1.01 3.69
N ARG A 88 5.50 0.20 2.63
CA ARG A 88 4.33 -0.13 1.81
C ARG A 88 3.30 -0.96 2.58
N SER A 89 3.77 -1.94 3.36
CA SER A 89 2.91 -2.76 4.22
C SER A 89 2.17 -1.91 5.25
N GLN A 90 2.88 -0.99 5.91
CA GLN A 90 2.30 -0.05 6.86
C GLN A 90 1.31 0.91 6.18
N LYS A 91 1.63 1.40 4.98
CA LYS A 91 0.71 2.25 4.20
C LYS A 91 -0.59 1.49 3.89
N LEU A 92 -0.51 0.23 3.47
CA LEU A 92 -1.70 -0.61 3.25
C LEU A 92 -2.51 -0.74 4.54
N LEU A 93 -1.85 -1.04 5.66
CA LEU A 93 -2.50 -1.19 6.97
C LEU A 93 -3.22 0.09 7.41
N HIS A 94 -2.67 1.26 7.07
CA HIS A 94 -3.27 2.56 7.37
C HIS A 94 -4.47 2.89 6.47
N LEU A 95 -4.48 2.41 5.23
CA LEU A 95 -5.59 2.62 4.28
C LEU A 95 -6.79 1.72 4.56
N TYR A 96 -6.57 0.55 5.16
CA TYR A 96 -7.64 -0.40 5.49
C TYR A 96 -8.79 0.21 6.28
N PRO A 97 -8.57 0.87 7.44
CA PRO A 97 -9.64 1.52 8.19
C PRO A 97 -10.47 2.50 7.36
N GLU A 98 -9.86 3.28 6.48
CA GLU A 98 -10.58 4.26 5.65
C GLU A 98 -11.48 3.58 4.61
N VAL A 99 -11.04 2.46 4.04
CA VAL A 99 -11.89 1.64 3.16
C VAL A 99 -13.00 0.96 3.94
N LEU A 100 -12.71 0.40 5.11
CA LEU A 100 -13.70 -0.29 5.95
C LEU A 100 -14.83 0.66 6.40
N LYS A 101 -14.51 1.90 6.80
CA LYS A 101 -15.51 2.93 7.16
C LYS A 101 -16.51 3.20 6.04
N ARG A 102 -16.10 3.08 4.77
CA ARG A 102 -17.01 3.27 3.62
C ARG A 102 -17.94 2.08 3.37
N LEU A 103 -17.62 0.92 3.97
CA LEU A 103 -18.46 -0.27 3.91
C LEU A 103 -19.45 -0.34 5.09
N GLU A 104 -19.22 0.46 6.14
CA GLU A 104 -20.17 0.56 7.25
C GLU A 104 -21.50 1.14 6.73
N PRO A 105 -22.64 0.53 7.06
CA PRO A 105 -23.93 1.10 6.71
C PRO A 105 -24.07 2.46 7.40
N GLU A 106 -24.37 3.52 6.64
CA GLU A 106 -24.75 4.80 7.24
C GLU A 106 -26.01 4.59 8.09
N ASP A 107 -25.85 4.60 9.41
CA ASP A 107 -26.97 4.72 10.34
C ASP A 107 -27.52 6.14 10.22
N ILE A 108 -28.43 6.33 9.25
CA ILE A 108 -29.28 7.51 9.20
C ILE A 108 -30.28 7.38 10.38
N ASN A 109 -29.81 7.68 11.59
CA ASN A 109 -30.67 7.91 12.75
C ASN A 109 -31.36 9.26 12.53
N CYS A 110 -32.53 9.23 11.89
CA CYS A 110 -33.40 10.38 11.80
C CYS A 110 -34.24 10.45 13.08
N ASP A 111 -33.86 11.31 14.03
CA ASP A 111 -34.61 11.54 15.29
C ASP A 111 -35.90 12.36 15.10
N ALA A 112 -36.22 12.78 13.87
CA ALA A 112 -37.42 13.55 13.60
C ALA A 112 -38.66 12.62 13.48
N PRO A 113 -39.70 12.82 14.32
CA PRO A 113 -40.86 11.92 14.40
C PRO A 113 -41.71 11.83 13.13
N ASP A 114 -41.58 12.80 12.21
CA ASP A 114 -42.29 12.86 10.93
C ASP A 114 -41.35 12.81 9.71
N CYS A 115 -40.17 12.24 9.88
CA CYS A 115 -39.16 12.14 8.83
C CYS A 115 -39.62 11.22 7.68
N ILE A 116 -39.74 11.76 6.46
CA ILE A 116 -40.18 11.03 5.26
C ILE A 116 -39.24 9.85 4.91
N HIS A 117 -38.00 9.86 5.42
CA HIS A 117 -37.04 8.76 5.30
C HIS A 117 -37.49 7.47 6.01
N ASN A 118 -38.31 7.55 7.07
CA ASN A 118 -38.87 6.37 7.75
C ASN A 118 -39.95 5.67 6.90
N ALA A 119 -40.74 6.43 6.14
CA ALA A 119 -41.71 5.87 5.19
C ALA A 119 -41.02 5.17 4.02
N GLN A 120 -39.88 5.71 3.56
CA GLN A 120 -39.01 5.02 2.62
C GLN A 120 -38.40 3.75 3.23
N LYS A 121 -38.05 3.70 4.52
CA LYS A 121 -37.53 2.49 5.19
C LYS A 121 -38.55 1.33 5.18
N ILE A 122 -39.85 1.63 5.29
CA ILE A 122 -40.95 0.64 5.25
C ILE A 122 -41.28 0.21 3.81
N LEU A 123 -41.17 1.12 2.83
CA LEU A 123 -41.45 0.83 1.41
C LEU A 123 -40.24 0.31 0.63
N SER A 124 -39.03 0.45 1.18
CA SER A 124 -37.76 0.06 0.55
C SER A 124 -37.19 -1.21 1.16
N LEU A 125 -38.00 -2.28 1.23
CA LEU A 125 -37.49 -3.62 1.52
C LEU A 125 -36.49 -4.14 0.46
N SER A 126 -36.27 -3.39 -0.63
CA SER A 126 -35.47 -3.83 -1.78
C SER A 126 -34.71 -2.71 -2.52
N LYS A 127 -34.54 -1.52 -1.94
CA LYS A 127 -33.72 -0.48 -2.59
C LYS A 127 -32.27 -0.54 -2.09
N PRO A 128 -31.28 -0.49 -3.00
CA PRO A 128 -29.92 -0.86 -2.69
C PRO A 128 -29.35 0.16 -1.70
N ARG A 129 -28.73 -0.36 -0.63
CA ARG A 129 -27.69 0.36 0.12
C ARG A 129 -26.77 1.01 -0.90
N ILE A 130 -26.34 2.25 -0.62
CA ILE A 130 -25.43 3.05 -1.46
C ILE A 130 -24.48 2.10 -2.21
N PRO A 131 -24.41 2.17 -3.55
CA PRO A 131 -23.67 1.18 -4.33
C PRO A 131 -22.23 1.19 -3.84
N ILE A 132 -21.88 0.13 -3.12
CA ILE A 132 -20.55 -0.08 -2.60
C ILE A 132 -19.58 0.08 -3.76
N ASP A 133 -18.57 0.93 -3.58
CA ASP A 133 -17.54 1.12 -4.59
C ASP A 133 -16.72 -0.17 -4.71
N GLN A 134 -17.19 -1.05 -5.60
CA GLN A 134 -16.54 -2.33 -5.88
C GLN A 134 -15.11 -2.12 -6.37
N SER A 135 -14.84 -1.02 -7.07
CA SER A 135 -13.49 -0.70 -7.55
C SER A 135 -12.54 -0.45 -6.38
N LEU A 136 -13.00 0.25 -5.34
CA LEU A 136 -12.22 0.46 -4.12
C LEU A 136 -11.90 -0.87 -3.40
N ILE A 137 -12.89 -1.75 -3.26
CA ILE A 137 -12.70 -3.09 -2.67
C ILE A 137 -11.67 -3.88 -3.49
N HIS A 138 -11.86 -3.99 -4.80
CA HIS A 138 -10.93 -4.75 -5.65
C HIS A 138 -9.53 -4.17 -5.59
N LEU A 139 -9.37 -2.84 -5.51
CA LEU A 139 -8.07 -2.22 -5.46
C LEU A 139 -7.33 -2.48 -4.15
N ILE A 140 -8.01 -2.40 -2.99
CA ILE A 140 -7.36 -2.73 -1.70
C ILE A 140 -7.01 -4.21 -1.63
N MET A 141 -7.88 -5.09 -2.14
CA MET A 141 -7.61 -6.52 -2.21
C MET A 141 -6.42 -6.80 -3.11
N ALA A 142 -6.35 -6.17 -4.28
CA ALA A 142 -5.25 -6.35 -5.21
C ALA A 142 -3.92 -5.90 -4.57
N CYS A 143 -3.90 -4.77 -3.85
CA CYS A 143 -2.71 -4.34 -3.11
C CYS A 143 -2.30 -5.39 -2.06
N HIS A 144 -3.26 -5.93 -1.31
CA HIS A 144 -2.96 -6.95 -0.32
C HIS A 144 -2.44 -8.24 -0.98
N LEU A 145 -3.12 -8.76 -2.00
CA LEU A 145 -2.67 -9.94 -2.75
C LEU A 145 -1.24 -9.78 -3.29
N ARG A 146 -0.92 -8.62 -3.86
CA ARG A 146 0.44 -8.36 -4.35
C ARG A 146 1.47 -8.37 -3.22
N LEU A 147 1.11 -7.85 -2.05
CA LEU A 147 1.99 -7.90 -0.89
C LEU A 147 2.17 -9.35 -0.37
N LEU A 148 1.12 -10.16 -0.39
CA LEU A 148 1.21 -11.61 -0.08
C LEU A 148 2.15 -12.32 -1.05
N ASP A 149 2.07 -12.03 -2.36
CA ASP A 149 3.00 -12.59 -3.35
C ASP A 149 4.46 -12.27 -2.99
N ILE A 150 4.74 -11.05 -2.51
CA ILE A 150 6.08 -10.63 -2.09
C ILE A 150 6.52 -11.38 -0.81
N PHE A 151 5.64 -11.58 0.17
CA PHE A 151 5.95 -12.39 1.36
C PHE A 151 6.19 -13.86 1.01
N ASP A 152 5.43 -14.43 0.08
CA ASP A 152 5.65 -15.78 -0.42
C ASP A 152 7.02 -15.88 -1.11
N MET A 153 7.39 -14.87 -1.91
CA MET A 153 8.71 -14.77 -2.54
C MET A 153 9.84 -14.72 -1.50
N ILE A 154 9.70 -13.92 -0.44
CA ILE A 154 10.67 -13.85 0.67
C ILE A 154 10.79 -15.21 1.36
N THR A 155 9.66 -15.87 1.62
CA THR A 155 9.62 -17.18 2.28
C THR A 155 10.31 -18.25 1.44
N ASN A 156 9.98 -18.31 0.16
CA ASN A 156 10.61 -19.26 -0.77
C ASN A 156 12.10 -18.99 -0.94
N HIS A 157 12.50 -17.72 -1.09
CA HIS A 157 13.90 -17.35 -1.18
C HIS A 157 14.67 -17.69 0.10
N GLY A 158 14.09 -17.42 1.28
CA GLY A 158 14.68 -17.78 2.56
C GLY A 158 14.90 -19.29 2.70
N ARG A 159 13.93 -20.12 2.29
CA ARG A 159 14.09 -21.59 2.23
C ARG A 159 15.20 -22.01 1.27
N MET A 160 15.24 -21.43 0.07
CA MET A 160 16.29 -21.70 -0.91
C MET A 160 17.68 -21.35 -0.37
N CYS A 161 17.83 -20.19 0.28
CA CYS A 161 19.07 -19.78 0.92
C CYS A 161 19.49 -20.76 2.03
N ALA A 162 18.56 -21.18 2.89
CA ALA A 162 18.84 -22.16 3.94
C ALA A 162 19.33 -23.51 3.38
N HIS A 163 18.78 -23.96 2.24
CA HIS A 163 19.25 -25.17 1.55
C HIS A 163 20.57 -24.97 0.80
N ALA A 164 20.82 -23.78 0.29
CA ALA A 164 21.99 -23.46 -0.52
C ALA A 164 23.25 -23.23 0.31
N VAL A 165 23.15 -22.60 1.49
CA VAL A 165 24.30 -22.23 2.33
C VAL A 165 25.25 -23.40 2.60
N PRO A 166 24.80 -24.62 2.96
CA PRO A 166 25.69 -25.76 3.18
C PRO A 166 26.45 -26.23 1.93
N LEU A 167 25.97 -25.89 0.74
CA LEU A 167 26.54 -26.29 -0.55
C LEU A 167 27.57 -25.28 -1.09
N LEU A 168 27.64 -24.09 -0.50
CA LEU A 168 28.54 -23.04 -0.93
C LEU A 168 29.94 -23.22 -0.33
N PRO A 169 31.02 -22.93 -1.09
CA PRO A 169 32.36 -22.87 -0.52
C PRO A 169 32.43 -21.80 0.58
N ARG A 170 33.13 -22.07 1.70
CA ARG A 170 33.25 -21.15 2.84
C ARG A 170 33.76 -19.75 2.47
N GLU A 171 34.55 -19.66 1.40
CA GLU A 171 35.09 -18.42 0.85
C GLU A 171 34.01 -17.50 0.23
N HIS A 172 32.83 -18.05 -0.05
CA HIS A 172 31.71 -17.39 -0.71
C HIS A 172 30.52 -17.18 0.24
N GLU A 173 30.74 -17.16 1.56
CA GLU A 173 29.69 -16.76 2.50
C GLU A 173 29.23 -15.32 2.17
N PRO A 174 27.96 -15.12 1.79
CA PRO A 174 27.46 -13.80 1.45
C PRO A 174 27.49 -12.91 2.71
N LYS A 175 28.20 -11.78 2.60
CA LYS A 175 28.15 -10.72 3.61
C LYS A 175 26.84 -9.96 3.42
N PHE A 176 25.80 -10.36 4.15
CA PHE A 176 24.57 -9.58 4.21
C PHE A 176 24.78 -8.41 5.17
N ASP A 177 24.77 -7.19 4.65
CA ASP A 177 24.70 -5.99 5.49
C ASP A 177 23.24 -5.81 5.92
N MET A 178 22.93 -6.27 7.13
CA MET A 178 21.60 -6.10 7.70
C MET A 178 21.42 -4.61 8.03
N PRO A 179 20.36 -3.94 7.54
CA PRO A 179 20.13 -2.53 7.84
C PRO A 179 20.08 -2.28 9.35
N GLU A 180 20.63 -1.14 9.75
CA GLU A 180 20.60 -0.72 11.13
C GLU A 180 19.17 -0.33 11.54
N ILE A 181 18.59 -1.06 12.49
CA ILE A 181 17.28 -0.70 13.04
C ILE A 181 17.48 0.36 14.12
N LYS A 182 17.02 1.58 13.83
CA LYS A 182 17.13 2.73 14.74
C LYS A 182 15.75 3.20 15.19
N ILE A 183 15.53 3.30 16.49
CA ILE A 183 14.32 3.87 17.10
C ILE A 183 14.75 5.02 18.01
N GLY A 184 14.61 6.25 17.51
CA GLY A 184 15.13 7.43 18.20
C GLY A 184 16.66 7.38 18.34
N SER A 185 17.17 7.32 19.57
CA SER A 185 18.61 7.16 19.87
C SER A 185 19.05 5.70 20.01
N PHE A 186 18.11 4.76 20.05
CA PHE A 186 18.43 3.34 20.19
C PHE A 186 18.80 2.75 18.84
N VAL A 187 19.92 2.01 18.80
CA VAL A 187 20.38 1.23 17.66
C VAL A 187 20.37 -0.24 18.05
N ALA A 188 19.62 -1.06 17.33
CA ALA A 188 19.57 -2.48 17.60
C ALA A 188 20.95 -3.14 17.36
N PRO A 189 21.37 -4.09 18.21
CA PRO A 189 22.56 -4.87 17.96
C PRO A 189 22.46 -5.59 16.60
N LYS A 190 23.52 -5.50 15.77
CA LYS A 190 23.56 -6.15 14.44
C LYS A 190 23.26 -7.65 14.50
N ILE A 191 23.65 -8.31 15.59
CA ILE A 191 23.40 -9.75 15.82
C ILE A 191 21.92 -10.12 15.99
N SER A 192 21.08 -9.15 16.33
CA SER A 192 19.63 -9.33 16.56
C SER A 192 18.78 -8.66 15.49
N ALA A 193 19.38 -7.86 14.61
CA ALA A 193 18.68 -7.12 13.58
C ALA A 193 17.88 -8.06 12.65
N ALA A 194 18.45 -9.19 12.23
CA ALA A 194 17.74 -10.18 11.41
C ALA A 194 16.48 -10.74 12.11
N SER A 195 16.60 -11.12 13.38
CA SER A 195 15.48 -11.61 14.20
C SER A 195 14.38 -10.55 14.35
N MET A 196 14.79 -9.30 14.61
CA MET A 196 13.86 -8.18 14.73
C MET A 196 13.14 -7.87 13.42
N MET A 197 13.84 -7.88 12.28
CA MET A 197 13.22 -7.65 10.97
C MET A 197 12.18 -8.73 10.65
N ILE A 198 12.50 -10.00 10.88
CA ILE A 198 11.55 -11.11 10.68
C ILE A 198 10.35 -10.96 11.60
N ALA A 199 10.55 -10.61 12.87
CA ALA A 199 9.46 -10.35 13.80
C ALA A 199 8.56 -9.19 13.34
N MET A 200 9.14 -8.09 12.85
CA MET A 200 8.38 -6.96 12.30
C MET A 200 7.55 -7.34 11.08
N VAL A 201 8.12 -8.14 10.16
CA VAL A 201 7.39 -8.63 8.97
C VAL A 201 6.22 -9.54 9.39
N ILE A 202 6.43 -10.44 10.35
CA ILE A 202 5.38 -11.31 10.89
C ILE A 202 4.27 -10.49 11.54
N GLU A 203 4.61 -9.50 12.36
CA GLU A 203 3.62 -8.65 13.04
C GLU A 203 2.79 -7.83 12.05
N LEU A 204 3.44 -7.31 11.00
CA LEU A 204 2.74 -6.62 9.91
C LEU A 204 1.78 -7.57 9.17
N GLN A 205 2.24 -8.77 8.83
CA GLN A 205 1.38 -9.75 8.15
C GLN A 205 0.24 -10.23 9.05
N HIS A 206 0.46 -10.40 10.35
CA HIS A 206 -0.59 -10.71 11.32
C HIS A 206 -1.65 -9.59 11.35
N SER A 207 -1.20 -8.33 11.44
CA SER A 207 -2.08 -7.17 11.40
C SER A 207 -2.88 -7.09 10.09
N LEU A 208 -2.24 -7.35 8.96
CA LEU A 208 -2.89 -7.38 7.64
C LEU A 208 -3.89 -8.54 7.50
N SER A 209 -3.58 -9.72 8.04
CA SER A 209 -4.50 -10.86 8.09
C SER A 209 -5.78 -10.50 8.86
N SER A 210 -5.64 -9.86 10.03
CA SER A 210 -6.80 -9.33 10.76
C SER A 210 -7.60 -8.30 9.95
N ARG A 211 -6.95 -7.48 9.13
CA ARG A 211 -7.66 -6.56 8.22
C ARG A 211 -8.39 -7.26 7.09
N ALA A 212 -7.85 -8.36 6.55
CA ALA A 212 -8.57 -9.17 5.56
C ALA A 212 -9.82 -9.80 6.16
N GLU A 213 -9.75 -10.29 7.41
CA GLU A 213 -10.92 -10.80 8.14
C GLU A 213 -11.98 -9.70 8.36
N GLN A 214 -11.57 -8.50 8.78
CA GLN A 214 -12.48 -7.36 8.93
C GLN A 214 -13.13 -6.96 7.60
N LEU A 215 -12.38 -7.01 6.50
CA LEU A 215 -12.89 -6.71 5.16
C LEU A 215 -13.95 -7.74 4.73
N GLU A 216 -13.69 -9.02 4.94
CA GLU A 216 -14.66 -10.08 4.65
C GLU A 216 -15.95 -9.88 5.46
N GLY A 217 -15.85 -9.64 6.77
CA GLY A 217 -17.01 -9.33 7.61
C GLY A 217 -17.78 -8.09 7.14
N ALA A 218 -17.09 -7.00 6.83
CA ALA A 218 -17.71 -5.77 6.35
C ALA A 218 -18.42 -5.96 5.00
N VAL A 219 -17.78 -6.65 4.05
CA VAL A 219 -18.36 -6.97 2.74
C VAL A 219 -19.59 -7.87 2.87
N SER A 220 -19.50 -8.92 3.69
CA SER A 220 -20.60 -9.84 3.96
C SER A 220 -21.81 -9.12 4.55
N LEU A 221 -21.59 -8.12 5.42
CA LEU A 221 -22.65 -7.27 5.97
C LEU A 221 -23.21 -6.28 4.95
N ALA A 222 -22.35 -5.67 4.12
CA ALA A 222 -22.70 -4.54 3.28
C ALA A 222 -23.36 -4.94 1.95
N VAL A 223 -22.81 -5.92 1.22
CA VAL A 223 -23.22 -6.25 -0.16
C VAL A 223 -24.43 -7.20 -0.20
N GLY A 224 -24.72 -7.93 0.89
CA GLY A 224 -25.79 -8.94 0.93
C GLY A 224 -25.56 -10.11 -0.03
N ASN A 225 -26.46 -11.11 -0.03
CA ASN A 225 -26.28 -12.36 -0.80
C ASN A 225 -27.12 -12.48 -2.07
N GLU A 226 -27.80 -11.41 -2.49
CA GLU A 226 -28.83 -11.50 -3.53
C GLU A 226 -28.26 -11.42 -4.96
N SER A 227 -27.18 -10.67 -5.17
CA SER A 227 -26.59 -10.52 -6.51
C SER A 227 -25.39 -11.48 -6.71
N LYS A 228 -25.19 -11.92 -7.96
CA LYS A 228 -24.01 -12.73 -8.32
C LYS A 228 -22.70 -11.98 -8.09
N ALA A 229 -22.68 -10.67 -8.35
CA ALA A 229 -21.51 -9.83 -8.12
C ALA A 229 -21.15 -9.76 -6.62
N ALA A 230 -22.15 -9.67 -5.74
CA ALA A 230 -21.95 -9.71 -4.30
C ALA A 230 -21.31 -11.01 -3.83
N LYS A 231 -21.81 -12.15 -4.34
CA LYS A 231 -21.25 -13.47 -4.05
C LYS A 231 -19.80 -13.59 -4.51
N ILE A 232 -19.46 -13.07 -5.69
CA ILE A 232 -18.08 -13.07 -6.19
C ILE A 232 -17.17 -12.28 -5.26
N ILE A 233 -17.56 -11.06 -4.88
CA ILE A 233 -16.72 -10.20 -4.02
C ILE A 233 -16.55 -10.84 -2.62
N SER A 234 -17.61 -11.40 -2.05
CA SER A 234 -17.55 -12.11 -0.77
C SER A 234 -16.57 -13.30 -0.84
N LEU A 235 -16.66 -14.14 -1.88
CA LEU A 235 -15.72 -15.26 -2.08
C LEU A 235 -14.28 -14.79 -2.29
N GLN A 236 -14.06 -13.67 -2.99
CA GLN A 236 -12.72 -13.13 -3.15
C GLN A 236 -12.15 -12.63 -1.82
N CYS A 237 -12.98 -12.03 -0.94
CA CYS A 237 -12.55 -11.59 0.38
C CYS A 237 -12.24 -12.79 1.29
N GLU A 238 -13.05 -13.84 1.23
CA GLU A 238 -12.80 -15.11 1.91
C GLU A 238 -11.48 -15.74 1.47
N SER A 239 -11.25 -15.84 0.15
CA SER A 239 -10.00 -16.33 -0.41
C SER A 239 -8.79 -15.48 -0.01
N LEU A 240 -8.94 -14.16 0.07
CA LEU A 240 -7.90 -13.27 0.57
C LEU A 240 -7.57 -13.54 2.05
N LYS A 241 -8.59 -13.73 2.90
CA LYS A 241 -8.44 -14.04 4.32
C LYS A 241 -7.69 -15.36 4.54
N GLU A 242 -8.09 -16.41 3.82
CA GLU A 242 -7.41 -17.70 3.85
C GLU A 242 -5.95 -17.56 3.42
N ARG A 243 -5.72 -16.93 2.25
CA ARG A 243 -4.36 -16.73 1.74
C ARG A 243 -3.48 -15.92 2.70
N ALA A 244 -4.01 -14.87 3.32
CA ALA A 244 -3.27 -14.07 4.28
C ALA A 244 -2.88 -14.89 5.53
N SER A 245 -3.73 -15.83 5.94
CA SER A 245 -3.47 -16.74 7.05
C SER A 245 -2.40 -17.78 6.70
N ASP A 246 -2.48 -18.37 5.51
CA ASP A 246 -1.48 -19.32 5.00
C ASP A 246 -0.09 -18.67 4.86
N THR A 247 -0.03 -17.46 4.30
CA THR A 247 1.23 -16.70 4.18
C THR A 247 1.81 -16.36 5.57
N LEU A 248 0.96 -16.02 6.55
CA LEU A 248 1.42 -15.79 7.93
C LEU A 248 2.03 -17.05 8.54
N GLU A 249 1.37 -18.19 8.38
CA GLU A 249 1.91 -19.48 8.85
C GLU A 249 3.24 -19.80 8.15
N GLY A 250 3.33 -19.54 6.85
CA GLY A 250 4.55 -19.68 6.06
C GLY A 250 5.73 -18.86 6.61
N LEU A 251 5.49 -17.60 6.97
CA LEU A 251 6.49 -16.72 7.58
C LEU A 251 6.91 -17.18 8.98
N CYS A 252 5.95 -17.59 9.82
CA CYS A 252 6.24 -18.16 11.13
C CYS A 252 7.09 -19.44 11.02
N SER A 253 6.73 -20.33 10.10
CA SER A 253 7.50 -21.54 9.81
C SER A 253 8.92 -21.23 9.33
N LEU A 254 9.08 -20.22 8.47
CA LEU A 254 10.39 -19.74 8.04
C LEU A 254 11.22 -19.28 9.24
N ARG A 255 10.68 -18.40 10.09
CA ARG A 255 11.36 -17.94 11.31
C ARG A 255 11.82 -19.10 12.16
N ASP A 256 10.92 -20.04 12.46
CA ASP A 256 11.22 -21.17 13.34
C ASP A 256 12.33 -22.06 12.76
N ASN A 257 12.34 -22.25 11.43
CA ASN A 257 13.41 -22.98 10.74
C ASN A 257 14.74 -22.23 10.78
N LEU A 258 14.74 -20.91 10.56
CA LEU A 258 15.95 -20.09 10.66
C LEU A 258 16.52 -20.08 12.10
N MET A 259 15.66 -20.09 13.12
CA MET A 259 16.07 -20.24 14.52
C MET A 259 16.69 -21.61 14.78
N LYS A 260 16.06 -22.70 14.30
CA LYS A 260 16.59 -24.07 14.44
C LYS A 260 17.95 -24.25 13.77
N LEU A 261 18.17 -23.58 12.64
CA LEU A 261 19.44 -23.57 11.93
C LEU A 261 20.49 -22.63 12.56
N GLY A 262 20.12 -21.85 13.59
CA GLY A 262 21.01 -20.90 14.25
C GLY A 262 21.35 -19.67 13.40
N VAL A 263 20.60 -19.42 12.33
CA VAL A 263 20.78 -18.24 11.44
C VAL A 263 20.32 -16.97 12.15
N ILE A 264 19.25 -17.07 12.95
CA ILE A 264 18.72 -16.00 13.78
C ILE A 264 18.54 -16.49 15.22
N ARG A 265 18.52 -15.58 16.19
CA ARG A 265 18.44 -15.88 17.64
C ARG A 265 17.27 -15.18 18.30
#